data_AF-S4PF36-F1
#
_entry.id   AF-S4PF36-F1
#
_cell.length_a   1.000
_cell.length_b   1.000
_cell.length_c   1.000
_cell.angle_alpha   90.00
_cell.angle_beta   90.00
_cell.angle_gamma   90.00
#
_symmetry.space_group_name_H-M   'P 1'
#
loop_
_entity.id
_entity.type
_entity.pdbx_description
1 polymer ?
#
loop_
_entity_poly.entity_id
_entity_poly.type
_entity_poly.pdbx_seq_one_letter_code
_entity_poly.pdbx_strand_id
1 'polypeptide(L)' 'KRGKSTIAYIIQRVCRAIWTNLLRDNIPELTTESFQTIARGFDVKANFPQCVGAIDGKHIRVCNPANSGSLFFNYKAFFS' A
#
# COMPACT_ATOMS: atom_id res chain seq x y z
N LYS A 1 24.25 -21.27 -9.99
CA LYS A 1 23.80 -19.88 -9.72
C LYS A 1 23.27 -19.28 -11.02
N ARG A 2 22.06 -18.70 -11.04
CA ARG A 2 21.54 -17.99 -12.22
C ARG A 2 22.18 -16.60 -12.33
N GLY A 3 22.40 -16.11 -13.55
CA GLY A 3 22.96 -14.77 -13.78
C GLY A 3 21.96 -13.66 -13.42
N LYS A 4 22.48 -12.48 -13.08
CA LYS A 4 21.66 -11.30 -12.72
C LYS A 4 20.64 -10.96 -13.83
N SER A 5 21.05 -11.03 -15.10
CA SER A 5 20.18 -10.78 -16.26
C SER A 5 19.03 -11.78 -16.37
N THR A 6 19.31 -13.08 -16.19
CA THR A 6 18.28 -14.13 -16.21
C THR A 6 17.25 -13.91 -15.11
N ILE A 7 17.69 -13.55 -13.90
CA ILE A 7 16.78 -13.29 -12.77
C ILE A 7 15.91 -12.05 -13.05
N ALA A 8 16.51 -10.95 -13.50
CA ALA A 8 15.78 -9.73 -13.84
C ALA A 8 14.71 -9.99 -14.92
N TYR A 9 15.06 -10.75 -15.96
CA TYR A 9 14.13 -11.14 -17.00
C TYR A 9 12.95 -11.96 -16.46
N ILE A 10 13.21 -12.93 -15.58
CA ILE A 10 12.16 -13.73 -14.94
C ILE A 10 11.24 -12.85 -14.10
N ILE A 11 11.79 -11.96 -13.26
CA ILE A 11 11.01 -11.05 -12.42
C ILE A 11 10.09 -10.20 -13.30
N GLN A 12 10.63 -9.58 -14.35
CA GLN A 12 9.84 -8.74 -15.25
C GLN A 12 8.70 -9.52 -15.90
N ARG A 13 8.95 -10.76 -16.34
CA ARG A 13 7.93 -11.62 -16.94
C ARG A 13 6.81 -11.98 -15.95
N VAL A 14 7.18 -12.36 -14.73
CA VAL A 14 6.22 -12.74 -13.69
C VAL A 14 5.40 -11.53 -13.27
N CYS A 15 6.02 -10.38 -13.00
CA CYS A 15 5.30 -9.15 -12.67
C CYS A 15 4.35 -8.72 -13.77
N ARG A 16 4.77 -8.80 -15.05
CA ARG A 16 3.89 -8.52 -16.18
C ARG A 16 2.71 -9.49 -16.23
N ALA A 17 2.95 -10.79 -16.07
CA ALA A 17 1.88 -11.79 -16.09
C ALA A 17 0.86 -11.57 -14.96
N ILE A 18 1.34 -11.23 -13.75
CA ILE A 18 0.48 -10.86 -12.62
C ILE A 18 -0.37 -9.64 -12.99
N TRP A 19 0.27 -8.57 -13.47
CA TRP A 19 -0.42 -7.35 -13.83
C TRP A 19 -1.48 -7.58 -14.91
N THR A 20 -1.14 -8.28 -15.99
CA THR A 20 -2.07 -8.47 -17.12
C THR A 20 -3.27 -9.33 -16.77
N ASN A 21 -3.11 -10.31 -15.87
CA ASN A 21 -4.17 -11.27 -15.55
C ASN A 21 -4.97 -10.87 -14.30
N LEU A 22 -4.38 -10.18 -13.33
CA LEU A 22 -5.01 -9.93 -12.03
C LEU A 22 -5.43 -8.47 -11.82
N LEU A 23 -5.00 -7.53 -12.66
CA LEU A 23 -5.28 -6.10 -12.46
C LEU A 23 -6.77 -5.81 -12.36
N ARG A 24 -7.58 -6.29 -13.32
CA ARG A 24 -9.01 -5.98 -13.39
C ARG A 24 -9.82 -6.59 -12.24
N ASP A 25 -9.39 -7.73 -11.72
CA ASP A 25 -10.08 -8.43 -10.64
C ASP A 25 -9.77 -7.85 -9.26
N ASN A 26 -8.63 -7.15 -9.12
CA ASN A 26 -8.11 -6.72 -7.80
C ASN A 26 -8.01 -5.19 -7.65
N ILE A 27 -7.95 -4.44 -8.75
CA ILE A 27 -7.88 -2.98 -8.72
C ILE A 27 -9.14 -2.43 -9.40
N PRO A 28 -10.02 -1.72 -8.66
CA PRO A 28 -11.20 -1.11 -9.25
C PRO A 28 -10.80 -0.03 -10.25
N GLU A 29 -11.68 0.24 -11.21
CA GLU A 29 -11.48 1.35 -12.13
C GLU A 29 -11.48 2.68 -11.36
N LEU A 30 -10.39 3.43 -11.52
CA LEU A 30 -10.21 4.71 -10.83
C LEU A 30 -10.75 5.83 -11.73
N THR A 31 -11.89 6.40 -11.36
CA THR A 31 -12.47 7.58 -12.00
C THR A 31 -12.03 8.88 -11.30
N THR A 32 -12.25 10.02 -11.93
CA THR A 32 -12.01 11.34 -11.31
C THR A 32 -12.75 11.49 -9.98
N GLU A 33 -14.00 11.03 -9.91
CA GLU A 33 -14.84 11.06 -8.71
C GLU A 33 -14.25 10.16 -7.62
N SER A 34 -13.72 9.00 -7.99
CA SER A 34 -13.05 8.09 -7.05
C SER A 34 -11.82 8.77 -6.42
N PHE A 35 -11.00 9.45 -7.23
CA PHE A 35 -9.83 10.17 -6.74
C PHE A 35 -10.19 11.35 -5.85
N GLN A 36 -11.23 12.11 -6.21
CA GLN A 36 -11.74 13.20 -5.37
C GLN A 36 -12.26 12.68 -4.02
N THR A 37 -12.93 11.53 -4.02
CA THR A 37 -13.43 10.89 -2.81
C THR A 37 -12.28 10.44 -1.92
N ILE A 38 -11.26 9.80 -2.49
CA ILE A 38 -10.05 9.39 -1.76
C ILE A 38 -9.33 10.61 -1.18
N ALA A 39 -9.11 11.66 -1.98
CA ALA A 39 -8.46 12.89 -1.55
C ALA A 39 -9.19 13.56 -0.39
N ARG A 40 -10.52 13.65 -0.45
CA ARG A 40 -11.33 14.18 0.66
C ARG A 40 -11.20 13.30 1.91
N GLY A 41 -11.15 11.98 1.75
CA GLY A 41 -10.97 11.04 2.86
C GLY A 41 -9.64 11.25 3.59
N PHE A 42 -8.54 11.41 2.85
CA PHE A 42 -7.22 11.69 3.43
C PHE A 42 -7.15 13.06 4.08
N ASP A 43 -7.76 14.07 3.48
CA ASP A 43 -7.83 15.41 4.05
C ASP A 43 -8.54 15.40 5.41
N VAL A 44 -9.78 14.88 5.46
CA VAL A 44 -10.59 14.85 6.67
C VAL A 44 -10.00 13.97 7.78
N LYS A 45 -9.45 12.80 7.43
CA LYS A 45 -9.00 11.82 8.44
C LYS A 45 -7.55 12.00 8.86
N ALA A 46 -6.70 12.52 7.98
CA ALA A 46 -5.26 12.55 8.18
C ALA A 46 -4.64 13.93 7.99
N ASN A 47 -5.45 14.98 7.75
CA ASN A 47 -5.00 16.34 7.42
C ASN A 47 -3.95 16.32 6.29
N PHE A 48 -4.23 15.51 5.27
CA PHE A 48 -3.31 15.26 4.15
C PHE A 48 -4.02 15.55 2.82
N PRO A 49 -4.14 16.84 2.46
CA PRO A 49 -4.89 17.25 1.28
C PRO A 49 -4.22 16.75 0.00
N GLN A 50 -5.01 16.61 -1.06
CA GLN A 50 -4.55 16.20 -2.40
C GLN A 50 -3.94 14.78 -2.49
N CYS A 51 -4.13 13.95 -1.46
CA CYS A 51 -3.67 12.57 -1.47
C CYS A 51 -4.70 11.64 -2.13
N VAL A 52 -4.40 11.15 -3.33
CA VAL A 52 -5.31 10.31 -4.13
C VAL A 52 -5.11 8.81 -3.92
N GLY A 53 -4.27 8.41 -2.96
CA GLY A 53 -4.01 7.02 -2.64
C GLY A 53 -2.74 6.83 -1.81
N ALA A 54 -2.60 5.63 -1.24
CA ALA A 54 -1.40 5.20 -0.52
C ALA A 54 -1.07 3.76 -0.91
N ILE A 55 0.19 3.48 -1.20
CA ILE A 55 0.68 2.12 -1.51
C ILE A 55 1.01 1.38 -0.21
N ASP A 56 1.51 2.12 0.78
CA ASP A 56 1.83 1.63 2.12
C ASP A 56 1.17 2.55 3.16
N GLY A 57 0.87 1.99 4.33
CA GLY A 57 0.18 2.69 5.39
C GLY A 57 1.01 3.81 6.02
N LYS A 58 0.34 4.80 6.61
CA LYS A 58 0.99 5.75 7.52
C LYS A 58 1.06 5.15 8.92
N HIS A 59 2.26 4.95 9.44
CA HIS A 59 2.46 4.56 10.83
C HIS A 59 2.26 5.79 11.75
N ILE A 60 1.08 5.93 12.32
CA ILE A 60 0.75 6.96 13.33
C ILE A 60 1.07 6.38 14.71
N ARG A 61 1.84 7.07 15.56
CA ARG A 61 2.14 6.56 16.91
C ARG A 61 0.86 6.46 17.73
N VAL A 62 0.64 5.31 18.36
CA VAL A 62 -0.45 5.07 19.32
C VAL A 62 0.09 4.55 20.64
N CYS A 63 -0.69 4.66 21.70
CA CYS A 63 -0.43 3.95 22.94
C CYS A 63 -0.75 2.46 22.75
N ASN A 64 0.10 1.58 23.28
CA ASN A 64 -0.09 0.13 23.18
C ASN A 64 -1.45 -0.28 23.77
N PRO A 65 -2.38 -0.86 22.99
CA PRO A 65 -3.64 -1.35 23.52
C PRO A 65 -3.41 -2.51 24.51
N ALA A 66 -4.18 -2.53 25.59
CA ALA A 66 -4.05 -3.54 26.64
C ALA A 66 -4.20 -4.95 26.06
N ASN A 67 -3.35 -5.87 26.52
CA ASN A 67 -3.32 -7.28 26.10
C ASN A 67 -3.09 -7.52 24.58
N SER A 68 -2.59 -6.53 23.83
CA SER A 68 -2.33 -6.68 22.39
C SER A 68 -0.93 -7.20 22.04
N GLY A 69 -0.06 -7.35 23.05
CA GLY A 69 1.31 -7.84 22.84
C GLY A 69 2.08 -6.94 21.87
N SER A 70 2.54 -7.52 20.76
CA SER A 70 3.28 -6.84 19.69
C SER A 70 2.43 -6.60 18.43
N LEU A 71 1.10 -6.78 18.48
CA LEU A 71 0.23 -6.70 17.30
C LEU A 71 0.32 -5.34 16.58
N PHE A 72 0.46 -4.27 17.36
CA PHE A 72 0.61 -2.90 16.84
C PHE A 72 2.07 -2.44 16.77
N PHE A 73 3.03 -3.28 17.14
CA PHE A 73 4.44 -2.89 17.13
C PHE A 73 5.02 -2.99 15.72
N ASN A 74 5.44 -1.85 15.17
CA ASN A 74 5.94 -1.77 13.79
C ASN A 74 7.48 -1.79 13.71
N TYR A 75 8.00 -1.91 12.49
CA TYR A 75 9.44 -1.97 12.21
C TYR A 75 10.21 -0.69 12.58
N LYS A 76 9.52 0.43 12.84
CA LYS A 76 10.12 1.69 13.30
C LYS A 76 10.24 1.76 14.83
N ALA A 77 10.06 0.64 15.52
CA ALA A 77 10.21 0.49 16.96
C ALA A 77 9.23 1.36 17.78
N PHE A 78 7.98 1.47 17.32
CA PHE A 78 6.88 2.06 18.08
C PHE A 78 5.55 1.36 17.77
N PHE A 79 4.52 1.61 18.57
CA PHE A 79 3.17 1.09 18.31
C PHE A 79 2.40 2.01 17.32
N SER A 80 1.80 1.45 16.27
CA SER A 80 0.98 2.18 15.28
C SER A 80 -0.23 1.41 14.80
#